data_AF-A0A235FCI4-F1
#
_entry.id   AF-A0A235FCI4-F1
#
_cell.length_a   1.000
_cell.length_b   1.000
_cell.length_c   1.000
_cell.angle_alpha   90.00
_cell.angle_beta   90.00
_cell.angle_gamma   90.00
#
_symmetry.space_group_name_H-M   'P 1'
#
loop_
_entity.id
_entity.type
_entity.pdbx_description
1 polymer ?
#
loop_
_entity_poly.entity_id
_entity_poly.type
_entity_poly.pdbx_seq_one_letter_code
_entity_poly.pdbx_strand_id
1 'polypeptide(L)'
;MTINGGLYMIAVGNTLYLEPAGTDKQEKYRCKVMDILDEAIAVDYPINETTNLPEFFIDGAEFDASFVGDDKNAYQFRSALTGRKMENVPLMLMSWPGESAVVKIQRREYVRVEVLLNVDIMHNEEEAEHFSSLALDISAGGMLLSLPEKHSLQKEMSITCRLNLQMQSGEGKHVELPCKVIRVMPGTQPGTERASVMYTGISDTDQSLIMKYCFEQQLLARRKHI
;
A
#
# COMPACT_ATOMS: atom_id res chain seq x y z
N MET A 1 -34.92 12.66 15.43
CA MET A 1 -34.23 12.90 14.15
C MET A 1 -32.83 13.38 14.49
N THR A 2 -31.90 12.46 14.71
CA THR A 2 -30.45 12.72 14.70
C THR A 2 -29.80 11.37 14.38
N ILE A 3 -29.46 11.19 13.11
CA ILE A 3 -28.71 10.02 12.64
C ILE A 3 -27.25 10.44 12.78
N ASN A 4 -26.66 10.23 13.96
CA ASN A 4 -25.21 10.41 14.12
C ASN A 4 -24.52 9.19 13.51
N GLY A 5 -24.35 9.23 12.20
CA GLY A 5 -23.42 8.35 11.49
C GLY A 5 -22.00 8.87 11.73
N GLY A 6 -21.36 8.44 12.81
CA GLY A 6 -19.91 8.56 12.96
C GLY A 6 -19.26 7.66 11.92
N LEU A 7 -18.83 8.24 10.80
CA LEU A 7 -18.05 7.57 9.77
C LEU A 7 -16.63 8.14 9.84
N TYR A 8 -15.63 7.27 9.61
CA TYR A 8 -14.19 7.56 9.43
C TYR A 8 -13.35 7.61 10.70
N MET A 9 -13.42 6.56 11.53
CA MET A 9 -12.67 6.55 12.77
C MET A 9 -11.32 5.86 12.60
N ILE A 10 -10.27 6.68 12.55
CA ILE A 10 -8.98 6.24 13.12
C ILE A 10 -9.27 5.54 14.45
N ALA A 11 -8.72 4.34 14.64
CA ALA A 11 -9.01 3.51 15.80
C ALA A 11 -7.73 3.12 16.54
N VAL A 12 -7.87 2.78 17.82
CA VAL A 12 -6.78 2.19 18.60
C VAL A 12 -6.25 0.95 17.89
N GLY A 13 -4.93 0.88 17.77
CA GLY A 13 -4.21 -0.16 17.06
C GLY A 13 -3.95 0.13 15.59
N ASN A 14 -4.58 1.16 14.99
CA ASN A 14 -4.24 1.61 13.63
C ASN A 14 -2.78 2.10 13.56
N THR A 15 -2.18 1.96 12.38
CA THR A 15 -0.89 2.58 12.08
C THR A 15 -1.12 3.98 11.55
N LEU A 16 -0.46 4.95 12.17
CA LEU A 16 -0.35 6.32 11.69
C LEU A 16 1.01 6.49 11.01
N TYR A 17 1.01 7.05 9.81
CA TYR A 17 2.20 7.39 9.05
C TYR A 17 2.42 8.89 9.13
N LEU A 18 3.65 9.30 9.45
CA LEU A 18 4.03 10.70 9.65
C LEU A 18 5.08 11.08 8.61
N GLU A 19 4.85 12.22 7.95
CA GLU A 19 5.82 12.89 7.09
C GLU A 19 6.08 14.29 7.68
N PRO A 20 7.31 14.65 8.06
CA PRO A 20 7.61 15.97 8.63
C PRO A 20 7.21 17.11 7.68
N ALA A 21 6.35 18.01 8.14
CA ALA A 21 5.84 19.10 7.33
C ALA A 21 6.94 20.15 7.05
N GLY A 22 6.93 20.73 5.85
CA GLY A 22 7.84 21.83 5.49
C GLY A 22 9.29 21.42 5.28
N THR A 23 9.57 20.12 5.07
CA THR A 23 10.89 19.62 4.70
C THR A 23 10.87 19.06 3.28
N ASP A 24 11.96 19.25 2.53
CA ASP A 24 12.15 18.59 1.22
C ASP A 24 12.51 17.09 1.38
N LYS A 25 12.74 16.64 2.61
CA LYS A 25 13.08 15.26 2.92
C LYS A 25 11.82 14.40 2.89
N GLN A 26 11.81 13.39 2.04
CA GLN A 26 10.74 12.37 1.98
C GLN A 26 10.92 11.28 3.06
N GLU A 27 11.32 11.67 4.27
CA GLU A 27 11.44 10.75 5.39
C GLU A 27 10.05 10.39 5.91
N LYS A 28 9.79 9.09 6.05
CA LYS A 28 8.50 8.57 6.52
C LYS A 28 8.69 7.81 7.81
N TYR A 29 7.75 8.00 8.71
CA TYR A 29 7.73 7.34 10.01
C TYR A 29 6.40 6.66 10.20
N ARG A 30 6.39 5.58 10.97
CA ARG A 30 5.17 4.89 11.39
C ARG A 30 5.12 4.81 12.90
N CYS A 31 3.94 5.02 13.45
CA CYS A 31 3.61 4.77 14.84
C CYS A 31 2.25 4.07 14.93
N LYS A 32 1.95 3.50 16.10
CA LYS A 32 0.69 2.83 16.41
C LYS A 32 -0.14 3.72 17.32
N VAL A 33 -1.42 3.85 16.99
CA VAL A 33 -2.41 4.53 17.84
C VAL A 33 -2.63 3.70 19.10
N MET A 34 -2.33 4.29 20.24
CA MET A 34 -2.46 3.67 21.56
C MET A 34 -3.71 4.14 22.28
N ASP A 35 -4.11 5.40 22.07
CA ASP A 35 -5.34 5.98 22.62
C ASP A 35 -5.80 7.17 21.76
N ILE A 36 -7.09 7.50 21.84
CA ILE A 36 -7.68 8.66 21.15
C ILE A 36 -8.40 9.51 22.19
N LEU A 37 -7.95 10.76 22.32
CA LEU A 37 -8.47 11.76 23.23
C LEU A 37 -9.21 12.84 22.43
N ASP A 38 -9.90 13.74 23.12
CA ASP A 38 -10.70 14.80 22.47
C ASP A 38 -9.88 15.68 21.52
N GLU A 39 -8.67 16.08 21.94
CA GLU A 39 -7.81 17.02 21.19
C GLU A 39 -6.45 16.42 20.79
N ALA A 40 -6.24 15.13 21.07
CA ALA A 40 -4.97 14.46 20.78
C ALA A 40 -5.13 12.96 20.49
N ILE A 41 -4.22 12.42 19.69
CA ILE A 41 -4.01 10.99 19.52
C ILE A 41 -2.74 10.62 20.28
N ALA A 42 -2.83 9.66 21.19
CA ALA A 42 -1.66 9.08 21.84
C ALA A 42 -1.10 7.96 20.96
N VAL A 43 0.19 8.02 20.65
CA VAL A 43 0.89 7.05 19.81
C VAL A 43 2.17 6.55 20.48
N ASP A 44 2.64 5.37 20.08
CA ASP A 44 4.00 4.93 20.40
C ASP A 44 5.06 5.72 19.60
N TYR A 45 6.34 5.50 19.90
CA TYR A 45 7.44 6.24 19.24
C TYR A 45 7.47 6.03 17.71
N PRO A 46 7.79 7.07 16.92
CA PRO A 46 7.80 6.95 15.47
C PRO A 46 9.03 6.16 15.06
N ILE A 47 8.81 5.11 14.29
CA ILE A 47 9.86 4.29 13.69
C ILE A 47 10.07 4.76 12.26
N ASN A 48 11.30 5.14 11.92
CA ASN A 48 11.66 5.50 10.55
C ASN A 48 11.47 4.27 9.63
N GLU A 49 10.72 4.42 8.54
CA GLU A 49 10.38 3.30 7.64
C GLU A 49 11.58 2.76 6.86
N THR A 50 12.65 3.56 6.71
CA THR A 50 13.87 3.18 5.99
C THR A 50 14.88 2.51 6.92
N THR A 51 15.16 3.10 8.08
CA THR A 51 16.18 2.57 9.01
C THR A 51 15.61 1.56 10.00
N ASN A 52 14.29 1.53 10.17
CA ASN A 52 13.58 0.76 11.18
C ASN A 52 14.05 1.04 12.62
N LEU A 53 14.52 2.27 12.87
CA LEU A 53 14.95 2.76 14.17
C LEU A 53 13.98 3.83 14.71
N PRO A 54 13.81 3.96 16.03
CA PRO A 54 13.07 5.06 16.63
C PRO A 54 13.73 6.40 16.36
N GLU A 55 12.92 7.42 16.06
CA GLU A 55 13.37 8.80 15.86
C GLU A 55 12.79 9.71 16.94
N PHE A 56 13.58 10.69 17.37
CA PHE A 56 13.16 11.66 18.38
C PHE A 56 12.80 13.00 17.72
N PHE A 57 11.59 13.48 18.00
CA PHE A 57 11.14 14.80 17.56
C PHE A 57 10.96 15.74 18.74
N ILE A 58 11.14 17.04 18.51
CA ILE A 58 10.85 18.06 19.52
C ILE A 58 9.36 18.39 19.55
N ASP A 59 8.86 18.85 20.69
CA ASP A 59 7.49 19.35 20.79
C ASP A 59 7.32 20.55 19.85
N GLY A 60 6.17 20.60 19.17
CA GLY A 60 5.88 21.54 18.09
C GLY A 60 6.32 21.06 16.70
N ALA A 61 7.00 19.92 16.57
CA ALA A 61 7.26 19.32 15.26
C ALA A 61 5.93 19.03 14.54
N GLU A 62 5.78 19.56 13.33
CA GLU A 62 4.59 19.41 12.51
C GLU A 62 4.73 18.24 11.53
N PHE A 63 3.62 17.56 11.28
CA PHE A 63 3.54 16.40 10.40
C PHE A 63 2.31 16.47 9.52
N ASP A 64 2.48 16.02 8.30
CA ASP A 64 1.39 15.49 7.49
C ASP A 64 1.16 14.03 7.92
N ALA A 65 0.16 13.83 8.77
CA ALA A 65 -0.18 12.55 9.36
C ALA A 65 -1.24 11.83 8.52
N SER A 66 -1.14 10.52 8.41
CA SER A 66 -2.00 9.77 7.49
C SER A 66 -2.24 8.33 7.93
N PHE A 67 -3.43 7.79 7.67
CA PHE A 67 -3.82 6.44 8.09
C PHE A 67 -4.70 5.77 7.04
N VAL A 68 -4.94 4.47 7.20
CA VAL A 68 -5.91 3.71 6.39
C VAL A 68 -7.09 3.37 7.28
N GLY A 69 -8.29 3.83 6.91
CA GLY A 69 -9.53 3.54 7.64
C GLY A 69 -10.05 2.13 7.36
N ASP A 70 -11.06 1.71 8.11
CA ASP A 70 -11.70 0.39 7.97
C ASP A 70 -12.30 0.15 6.58
N ASP A 71 -12.69 1.23 5.89
CA ASP A 71 -13.17 1.23 4.52
C ASP A 71 -12.06 1.07 3.47
N LYS A 72 -10.83 0.79 3.92
CA LYS A 72 -9.59 0.64 3.14
C LYS A 72 -9.19 1.89 2.35
N ASN A 73 -9.78 3.05 2.65
CA ASN A 73 -9.36 4.31 2.07
C ASN A 73 -8.26 4.95 2.90
N ALA A 74 -7.38 5.68 2.23
CA ALA A 74 -6.35 6.45 2.90
C ALA A 74 -6.88 7.85 3.26
N TYR A 75 -6.53 8.30 4.45
CA TYR A 75 -6.89 9.60 5.00
C TYR A 75 -5.63 10.34 5.45
N GLN A 76 -5.70 11.67 5.47
CA GLN A 76 -4.62 12.57 5.85
C GLN A 76 -5.14 13.77 6.64
N PHE A 77 -4.34 14.25 7.58
CA PHE A 77 -4.59 15.45 8.37
C PHE A 77 -3.27 16.08 8.82
N ARG A 78 -3.29 17.38 9.14
CA ARG A 78 -2.17 18.08 9.80
C ARG A 78 -2.16 17.76 11.29
N SER A 79 -0.99 17.46 11.82
CA SER A 79 -0.79 17.19 13.24
C SER A 79 0.54 17.76 13.72
N ALA A 80 0.69 17.92 15.03
CA ALA A 80 1.93 18.32 15.66
C ALA A 80 2.16 17.50 16.93
N LEU A 81 3.42 17.26 17.27
CA LEU A 81 3.77 16.68 18.56
C LEU A 81 3.50 17.71 19.66
N THR A 82 2.49 17.48 20.50
CA THR A 82 2.08 18.42 21.57
C THR A 82 2.65 18.06 22.93
N GLY A 83 3.20 16.84 23.08
CA GLY A 83 3.88 16.45 24.29
C GLY A 83 4.06 14.95 24.42
N ARG A 84 4.34 14.49 25.64
CA ARG A 84 4.56 13.09 25.98
C ARG A 84 3.83 12.73 27.27
N LYS A 85 3.34 11.51 27.34
CA LYS A 85 2.72 10.92 28.53
C LYS A 85 3.56 9.75 29.00
N MET A 86 3.99 9.77 30.26
CA MET A 86 4.69 8.65 30.87
C MET A 86 3.66 7.66 31.41
N GLU A 87 3.60 6.49 30.79
CA GLU A 87 2.89 5.31 31.31
C GLU A 87 3.88 4.15 31.46
N ASN A 88 3.42 2.91 31.32
CA ASN A 88 4.30 1.73 31.27
C ASN A 88 5.27 1.79 30.08
N VAL A 89 4.87 2.45 28.99
CA VAL A 89 5.71 2.82 27.84
C VAL A 89 5.47 4.30 27.56
N PRO A 90 6.49 5.10 27.24
CA PRO A 90 6.27 6.52 26.94
C PRO A 90 5.46 6.67 25.65
N LEU A 91 4.39 7.45 25.74
CA LEU A 91 3.53 7.80 24.61
C LEU A 91 3.81 9.22 24.16
N MET A 92 3.65 9.48 22.88
CA MET A 92 3.63 10.83 22.32
C MET A 92 2.20 11.25 22.06
N LEU A 93 1.93 12.53 22.31
CA LEU A 93 0.63 13.15 22.05
C LEU A 93 0.73 13.94 20.75
N MET A 94 -0.07 13.53 19.76
CA MET A 94 -0.17 14.18 18.46
C MET A 94 -1.47 14.98 18.43
N SER A 95 -1.46 16.25 18.02
CA SER A 95 -2.69 17.04 17.94
C SER A 95 -3.72 16.39 17.00
N TRP A 96 -4.97 16.34 17.45
CA TRP A 96 -6.08 15.79 16.70
C TRP A 96 -7.01 16.93 16.23
N PRO A 97 -7.11 17.20 14.92
CA PRO A 97 -7.92 18.31 14.42
C PRO A 97 -9.42 17.98 14.33
N GLY A 98 -9.83 16.79 14.79
CA GLY A 98 -11.20 16.30 14.65
C GLY A 98 -11.52 15.77 13.25
N GLU A 99 -12.59 14.98 13.15
CA GLU A 99 -12.98 14.28 11.91
C GLU A 99 -13.21 15.25 10.73
N SER A 100 -13.76 16.44 11.00
CA SER A 100 -14.09 17.42 9.95
C SER A 100 -12.87 17.95 9.18
N ALA A 101 -11.67 17.84 9.75
CA ALA A 101 -10.42 18.29 9.14
C ALA A 101 -9.64 17.14 8.48
N VAL A 102 -10.15 15.91 8.54
CA VAL A 102 -9.54 14.74 7.93
C VAL A 102 -9.95 14.65 6.46
N VAL A 103 -8.96 14.58 5.57
CA VAL A 103 -9.18 14.53 4.12
C VAL A 103 -8.88 13.14 3.59
N LYS A 104 -9.81 12.58 2.81
CA LYS A 104 -9.58 11.35 2.05
C LYS A 104 -8.61 11.63 0.90
N ILE A 105 -7.57 10.81 0.78
CA ILE A 105 -6.52 10.94 -0.25
C ILE A 105 -6.40 9.69 -1.12
N GLN A 106 -6.03 9.88 -2.39
CA GLN A 106 -5.71 8.79 -3.30
C GLN A 106 -4.18 8.71 -3.46
N ARG A 107 -3.56 7.68 -2.86
CA ARG A 107 -2.10 7.47 -2.91
C ARG A 107 -1.64 6.60 -4.08
N ARG A 108 -2.57 5.92 -4.74
CA ARG A 108 -2.26 5.08 -5.90
C ARG A 108 -2.49 5.88 -7.16
N GLU A 109 -1.43 5.99 -7.96
CA GLU A 109 -1.50 6.59 -9.29
C GLU A 109 -2.42 5.78 -10.22
N TYR A 110 -2.43 4.45 -10.06
CA TYR A 110 -3.17 3.53 -10.91
C TYR A 110 -4.24 2.75 -10.14
N VAL A 111 -5.38 2.54 -10.80
CA VAL A 111 -6.43 1.64 -10.32
C VAL A 111 -5.87 0.22 -10.22
N ARG A 112 -6.16 -0.45 -9.10
CA ARG A 112 -5.85 -1.86 -8.85
C ARG A 112 -7.14 -2.66 -8.88
N VAL A 113 -7.07 -3.85 -9.47
CA VAL A 113 -8.15 -4.83 -9.44
C VAL A 113 -7.64 -6.16 -8.92
N GLU A 114 -8.42 -6.79 -8.05
CA GLU A 114 -8.18 -8.16 -7.62
C GLU A 114 -8.51 -9.11 -8.77
N VAL A 115 -7.57 -10.01 -9.09
CA VAL A 115 -7.68 -10.96 -10.20
C VAL A 115 -6.99 -12.27 -9.83
N LEU A 116 -7.20 -13.31 -10.63
CA LEU A 116 -6.40 -14.53 -10.61
C LEU A 116 -5.92 -14.78 -12.03
N LEU A 117 -4.75 -14.23 -12.38
CA LEU A 117 -4.14 -14.38 -13.70
C LEU A 117 -2.87 -15.21 -13.59
N ASN A 118 -2.73 -16.20 -14.47
CA ASN A 118 -1.45 -16.89 -14.63
C ASN A 118 -0.39 -15.92 -15.12
N VAL A 119 0.77 -15.94 -14.47
CA VAL A 119 1.93 -15.13 -14.83
C VAL A 119 3.13 -16.05 -14.93
N ASP A 120 3.79 -16.06 -16.07
CA ASP A 120 5.09 -16.72 -16.23
C ASP A 120 6.18 -15.72 -15.84
N ILE A 121 7.01 -16.12 -14.89
CA ILE A 121 8.09 -15.31 -14.34
C ILE A 121 9.40 -15.79 -14.91
N MET A 122 10.05 -14.90 -15.64
CA MET A 122 11.34 -15.13 -16.27
C MET A 122 12.41 -14.32 -15.56
N HIS A 123 13.47 -15.02 -15.15
CA HIS A 123 14.68 -14.37 -14.67
C HIS A 123 15.46 -13.80 -15.86
N ASN A 124 16.07 -12.64 -15.66
CA ASN A 124 16.94 -12.06 -16.68
C ASN A 124 18.34 -12.71 -16.69
N GLU A 125 18.69 -13.46 -15.65
CA GLU A 125 19.93 -14.22 -15.53
C GLU A 125 19.73 -15.66 -16.02
N GLU A 126 20.64 -16.16 -16.86
CA GLU A 126 20.51 -17.46 -17.55
C GLU A 126 20.46 -18.68 -16.61
N GLU A 127 20.99 -18.56 -15.39
CA GLU A 127 21.11 -19.66 -14.43
C GLU A 127 19.90 -19.82 -13.50
N ALA A 128 18.97 -18.87 -13.50
CA ALA A 128 17.84 -18.87 -12.58
C ALA A 128 16.57 -19.49 -13.21
N GLU A 129 15.99 -20.47 -12.53
CA GLU A 129 14.82 -21.21 -13.01
C GLU A 129 13.61 -20.29 -13.20
N HIS A 130 12.99 -20.35 -14.40
CA HIS A 130 11.71 -19.73 -14.67
C HIS A 130 10.58 -20.52 -14.00
N PHE A 131 9.54 -19.83 -13.54
CA PHE A 131 8.40 -20.49 -12.90
C PHE A 131 7.10 -19.74 -13.16
N SER A 132 5.97 -20.42 -13.01
CA SER A 132 4.64 -19.80 -13.12
C SER A 132 4.09 -19.44 -11.74
N SER A 133 3.32 -18.36 -11.70
CA SER A 133 2.70 -17.77 -10.51
C SER A 133 1.29 -17.26 -10.84
N LEU A 134 0.58 -16.76 -9.83
CA LEU A 134 -0.69 -16.08 -9.98
C LEU A 134 -0.54 -14.62 -9.57
N ALA A 135 -0.97 -13.69 -10.42
CA ALA A 135 -1.26 -12.33 -9.99
C ALA A 135 -2.57 -12.33 -9.19
N LEU A 136 -2.51 -11.84 -7.95
CA LEU A 136 -3.62 -11.64 -7.01
C LEU A 136 -4.28 -10.27 -7.18
N ASP A 137 -3.48 -9.27 -7.54
CA ASP A 137 -3.96 -7.97 -8.01
C ASP A 137 -3.06 -7.44 -9.13
N ILE A 138 -3.61 -6.57 -9.96
CA ILE A 138 -2.88 -5.90 -11.04
C ILE A 138 -3.31 -4.44 -11.16
N SER A 139 -2.36 -3.59 -11.54
CA SER A 139 -2.55 -2.21 -11.99
C SER A 139 -1.64 -1.90 -13.17
N ALA A 140 -1.78 -0.71 -13.74
CA ALA A 140 -0.88 -0.21 -14.78
C ALA A 140 0.54 0.16 -14.29
N GLY A 141 0.83 0.07 -12.98
CA GLY A 141 2.17 0.30 -12.43
C GLY A 141 2.84 -0.93 -11.79
N GLY A 142 2.12 -2.04 -11.65
CA GLY A 142 2.64 -3.23 -10.97
C GLY A 142 1.56 -4.24 -10.64
N MET A 143 1.98 -5.37 -10.05
CA MET A 143 1.10 -6.46 -9.64
C MET A 143 1.57 -7.11 -8.33
N LEU A 144 0.65 -7.78 -7.66
CA LEU A 144 0.93 -8.64 -6.51
C LEU A 144 0.91 -10.10 -6.93
N LEU A 145 2.01 -10.82 -6.74
CA LEU A 145 2.18 -12.23 -7.10
C LEU A 145 1.99 -13.14 -5.89
N SER A 146 1.40 -14.32 -6.11
CA SER A 146 1.40 -15.45 -5.17
C SER A 146 2.50 -16.42 -5.54
N LEU A 147 3.50 -16.56 -4.67
CA LEU A 147 4.69 -17.34 -4.99
C LEU A 147 4.50 -18.81 -4.57
N PRO A 148 5.04 -19.77 -5.35
CA PRO A 148 5.13 -21.17 -4.94
C PRO A 148 6.09 -21.32 -3.75
N GLU A 149 5.98 -22.41 -2.99
CA GLU A 149 6.84 -22.67 -1.80
C GLU A 149 8.33 -22.61 -2.12
N LYS A 150 8.72 -23.04 -3.33
CA LYS A 150 10.09 -22.91 -3.83
C LYS A 150 10.14 -21.83 -4.89
N HIS A 151 10.78 -20.70 -4.56
CA HIS A 151 11.08 -19.63 -5.50
C HIS A 151 12.42 -18.98 -5.18
N SER A 152 13.00 -18.30 -6.17
CA SER A 152 14.27 -17.59 -6.06
C SER A 152 14.12 -16.07 -5.93
N LEU A 153 12.89 -15.55 -5.97
CA LEU A 153 12.66 -14.09 -5.91
C LEU A 153 13.10 -13.47 -4.59
N GLN A 154 13.80 -12.34 -4.70
CA GLN A 154 14.27 -11.49 -3.62
C GLN A 154 14.00 -10.03 -3.95
N LYS A 155 14.01 -9.18 -2.91
CA LYS A 155 13.88 -7.73 -3.06
C LYS A 155 14.95 -7.20 -4.03
N GLU A 156 14.58 -6.19 -4.81
CA GLU A 156 15.40 -5.50 -5.82
C GLU A 156 15.74 -6.32 -7.08
N MET A 157 15.39 -7.61 -7.15
CA MET A 157 15.63 -8.42 -8.35
C MET A 157 14.85 -7.89 -9.55
N SER A 158 15.49 -7.95 -10.72
CA SER A 158 14.86 -7.66 -12.01
C SER A 158 14.38 -8.95 -12.66
N ILE A 159 13.12 -8.96 -13.10
CA ILE A 159 12.46 -10.11 -13.72
C ILE A 159 11.60 -9.62 -14.89
N THR A 160 11.14 -10.55 -15.69
CA THR A 160 10.15 -10.30 -16.74
C THR A 160 8.90 -11.12 -16.46
N CYS A 161 7.75 -10.45 -16.36
CA CYS A 161 6.45 -11.08 -16.15
C CYS A 161 5.69 -11.16 -17.47
N ARG A 162 5.29 -12.37 -17.85
CA ARG A 162 4.49 -12.65 -19.05
C ARG A 162 3.09 -13.07 -18.64
N LEU A 163 2.07 -12.45 -19.23
CA LEU A 163 0.67 -12.78 -18.94
C LEU A 163 -0.26 -12.51 -20.11
N ASN A 164 -1.45 -13.11 -20.05
CA ASN A 164 -2.51 -12.95 -21.03
C ASN A 164 -3.72 -12.24 -20.39
N LEU A 165 -4.07 -11.07 -20.92
CA LEU A 165 -5.23 -10.29 -20.50
C LEU A 165 -6.43 -10.64 -21.37
N GLN A 166 -7.49 -11.16 -20.75
CA GLN A 166 -8.76 -11.43 -21.41
C GLN A 166 -9.62 -10.17 -21.37
N MET A 167 -9.73 -9.48 -22.50
CA MET A 167 -10.51 -8.24 -22.61
C MET A 167 -12.00 -8.55 -22.72
N GLN A 168 -12.87 -7.60 -22.34
CA GLN A 168 -14.33 -7.77 -22.49
C GLN A 168 -14.79 -7.95 -23.95
N SER A 169 -13.98 -7.50 -24.92
CA SER A 169 -14.21 -7.75 -26.35
C SER A 169 -14.11 -9.24 -26.73
N GLY A 170 -13.62 -10.09 -25.83
CA GLY A 170 -13.28 -11.49 -26.11
C GLY A 170 -11.87 -11.68 -26.67
N GLU A 171 -11.10 -10.60 -26.85
CA GLU A 171 -9.73 -10.66 -27.33
C GLU A 171 -8.76 -10.99 -26.19
N GLY A 172 -7.88 -11.97 -26.42
CA GLY A 172 -6.73 -12.24 -25.57
C GLY A 172 -5.53 -11.39 -25.99
N LYS A 173 -5.01 -10.57 -25.08
CA LYS A 173 -3.82 -9.76 -25.31
C LYS A 173 -2.65 -10.28 -24.48
N HIS A 174 -1.55 -10.61 -25.15
CA HIS A 174 -0.32 -10.98 -24.48
C HIS A 174 0.50 -9.73 -24.15
N VAL A 175 1.01 -9.64 -22.91
CA VAL A 175 1.93 -8.59 -22.48
C VAL A 175 3.16 -9.21 -21.82
N GLU A 176 4.30 -8.59 -22.07
CA GLU A 176 5.59 -8.91 -21.45
C GLU A 176 6.07 -7.67 -20.70
N LEU A 177 6.28 -7.80 -19.40
CA LEU A 177 6.46 -6.67 -18.50
C LEU A 177 7.80 -6.81 -17.76
N PRO A 178 8.80 -5.98 -18.10
CA PRO A 178 9.99 -5.82 -17.28
C PRO A 178 9.59 -5.29 -15.92
N CYS A 179 9.98 -6.00 -14.86
CA CYS A 179 9.58 -5.74 -13.50
C CYS A 179 10.78 -5.71 -12.54
N LYS A 180 10.61 -5.00 -11.44
CA LYS A 180 11.48 -5.06 -10.26
C LYS A 180 10.69 -5.53 -9.05
N VAL A 181 11.27 -6.47 -8.30
CA VAL A 181 10.68 -6.95 -7.04
C VAL A 181 10.87 -5.88 -5.97
N ILE A 182 9.76 -5.31 -5.50
CA ILE A 182 9.78 -4.26 -4.48
C ILE A 182 9.88 -4.84 -3.07
N ARG A 183 9.24 -5.99 -2.85
CA ARG A 183 9.31 -6.75 -1.60
C ARG A 183 8.78 -8.17 -1.78
N VAL A 184 9.30 -9.08 -0.97
CA VAL A 184 8.73 -10.40 -0.70
C VAL A 184 8.17 -10.38 0.72
N MET A 185 6.99 -10.96 0.92
CA MET A 185 6.29 -10.93 2.21
C MET A 185 5.51 -12.23 2.44
N PRO A 186 5.25 -12.60 3.70
CA PRO A 186 4.41 -13.75 4.01
C PRO A 186 3.04 -13.67 3.32
N GLY A 187 2.59 -14.80 2.79
CA GLY A 187 1.26 -14.97 2.23
C GLY A 187 0.19 -15.13 3.31
N THR A 188 -1.05 -15.35 2.88
CA THR A 188 -2.20 -15.55 3.78
C THR A 188 -2.24 -16.93 4.40
N GLN A 189 -1.57 -17.92 3.80
CA GLN A 189 -1.48 -19.27 4.33
C GLN A 189 -0.05 -19.54 4.83
N PRO A 190 0.13 -20.36 5.90
CA PRO A 190 1.44 -20.74 6.37
C PRO A 190 2.30 -21.36 5.25
N GLY A 191 3.56 -20.94 5.14
CA GLY A 191 4.49 -21.45 4.11
C GLY A 191 4.27 -20.87 2.70
N THR A 192 3.31 -19.98 2.51
CA THR A 192 3.15 -19.25 1.24
C THR A 192 3.79 -17.88 1.33
N GLU A 193 4.31 -17.39 0.21
CA GLU A 193 4.88 -16.04 0.08
C GLU A 193 4.20 -15.26 -1.04
N ARG A 194 4.35 -13.94 -1.00
CA ARG A 194 3.86 -13.01 -2.02
C ARG A 194 4.96 -12.05 -2.40
N ALA A 195 5.03 -11.67 -3.67
CA ALA A 195 5.91 -10.59 -4.14
C ALA A 195 5.09 -9.42 -4.67
N SER A 196 5.43 -8.21 -4.21
CA SER A 196 4.98 -6.99 -4.90
C SER A 196 6.02 -6.65 -5.96
N VAL A 197 5.59 -6.50 -7.20
CA VAL A 197 6.47 -6.13 -8.33
C VAL A 197 5.99 -4.84 -8.98
N MET A 198 6.93 -4.04 -9.47
CA MET A 198 6.71 -2.77 -10.14
C MET A 198 7.25 -2.85 -11.56
N TYR A 199 6.53 -2.28 -12.54
CA TYR A 199 7.01 -2.24 -13.91
C TYR A 199 8.13 -1.20 -14.06
N THR A 200 9.23 -1.55 -14.73
CA THR A 200 10.41 -0.67 -14.89
C THR A 200 10.59 -0.12 -16.29
N GLY A 201 9.94 -0.71 -17.29
CA GLY A 201 10.09 -0.34 -18.70
C GLY A 201 8.87 -0.68 -19.54
N ILE A 202 7.67 -0.53 -18.97
CA ILE A 202 6.41 -0.77 -19.68
C ILE A 202 6.21 0.26 -20.80
N SER A 203 5.76 -0.19 -21.97
CA SER A 203 5.42 0.72 -23.07
C SER A 203 4.12 1.48 -22.79
N ASP A 204 3.94 2.69 -23.33
CA ASP A 204 2.69 3.45 -23.19
C ASP A 204 1.47 2.66 -23.69
N THR A 205 1.68 1.85 -24.73
CA THR A 205 0.66 0.96 -25.30
C THR A 205 0.24 -0.12 -24.30
N ASP A 206 1.20 -0.83 -23.71
CA ASP A 206 0.91 -1.89 -22.73
C ASP A 206 0.36 -1.31 -21.43
N GLN A 207 0.87 -0.16 -20.99
CA GLN A 207 0.38 0.53 -19.81
C GLN A 207 -1.09 0.95 -19.98
N SER A 208 -1.42 1.55 -21.13
CA SER A 208 -2.79 1.92 -21.49
C SER A 208 -3.70 0.69 -21.61
N LEU A 209 -3.18 -0.41 -22.16
CA LEU A 209 -3.91 -1.68 -22.26
C LEU A 209 -4.24 -2.25 -20.87
N ILE A 210 -3.26 -2.32 -19.97
CA ILE A 210 -3.48 -2.79 -18.59
C ILE A 210 -4.44 -1.87 -17.85
N MET A 211 -4.30 -0.54 -18.02
CA MET A 211 -5.21 0.43 -17.43
C MET A 211 -6.65 0.18 -17.88
N LYS A 212 -6.87 0.01 -19.19
CA LYS A 212 -8.18 -0.33 -19.75
C LYS A 212 -8.72 -1.65 -19.18
N TYR A 213 -7.89 -2.70 -19.13
CA TYR A 213 -8.26 -3.98 -18.53
C TYR A 213 -8.70 -3.81 -17.06
N CYS A 214 -7.98 -3.04 -16.25
CA CYS A 214 -8.33 -2.78 -14.86
C CYS A 214 -9.70 -2.09 -14.74
N PHE A 215 -9.97 -1.07 -15.56
CA PHE A 215 -11.29 -0.42 -15.58
C PHE A 215 -12.41 -1.37 -15.97
N GLU A 216 -12.18 -2.22 -16.98
CA GLU A 216 -13.13 -3.26 -17.39
C GLU A 216 -13.44 -4.24 -16.26
N GLN A 217 -12.43 -4.76 -15.57
CA GLN A 217 -12.62 -5.67 -14.43
C GLN A 217 -13.36 -5.00 -13.27
N GLN A 218 -13.03 -3.74 -12.96
CA GLN A 218 -13.71 -2.99 -11.92
C GLN A 218 -15.20 -2.80 -12.22
N LEU A 219 -15.55 -2.53 -13.48
CA LEU A 219 -16.95 -2.40 -13.90
C LEU A 219 -17.70 -3.73 -13.78
N LEU A 220 -17.07 -4.86 -14.12
CA LEU A 220 -17.65 -6.19 -13.98
C LEU A 220 -17.89 -6.56 -12.51
N ALA A 221 -16.93 -6.28 -11.63
CA ALA A 221 -17.07 -6.53 -10.20
C ALA A 221 -18.29 -5.79 -9.62
N ARG A 222 -18.49 -4.52 -10.01
CA ARG A 222 -19.67 -3.74 -9.58
C ARG A 222 -20.99 -4.34 -10.06
N ARG A 223 -21.03 -4.88 -11.29
CA ARG A 223 -22.23 -5.55 -11.84
C ARG A 223 -22.57 -6.85 -11.13
N LYS A 224 -21.57 -7.59 -10.62
CA LYS A 224 -21.79 -8.86 -9.90
C LYS A 224 -22.27 -8.68 -8.46
N HIS A 225 -22.15 -7.48 -7.90
CA HIS A 225 -22.62 -7.14 -6.55
C HIS A 225 -24.01 -6.47 -6.53
N ILE A 226 -24.64 -6.34 -7.70
CA ILE A 226 -26.05 -5.96 -7.87
C ILE A 226 -26.82 -7.21 -8.25
#